data_AF-A0A1Z4JHA1-F1
#
_entry.id   AF-A0A1Z4JHA1-F1
#
_cell.length_a   1.000
_cell.length_b   1.000
_cell.length_c   1.000
_cell.angle_alpha   90.00
_cell.angle_beta   90.00
_cell.angle_gamma   90.00
#
_symmetry.space_group_name_H-M   'P 1'
#
loop_
_entity.id
_entity.type
_entity.pdbx_description
1 polymer ?
#
loop_
_entity_poly.entity_id
_entity_poly.type
_entity_poly.pdbx_seq_one_letter_code
_entity_poly.pdbx_strand_id
1 'polypeptide(L)'
;MQKLFLQPSNLLTLSLVAVFSLLAGCSRSPKPITLSSGTSNGYYSRLAKQITTATNRTVNVQIQDQKSEGSIENLNRLLDRQVDFALVQLDVVSEAMQQGKVQAIAVLADEPIHIIALKNSNVRSLSDLEKKRVGIGAPGSGIYYTSELINTAFNLNIQKDTSGFDEAFRKLNNRQIDAAIYVGSIGASDRIRQQLVAQPSLQLVSIQPTFINYLMNRNPGAYQAMGIPQGIYSARPTIPDRDISTLATATVLVTRPDVDEKTVGLLTWSILYNSRQFSLFYPELQTGEARSLLQKNLLYVHPGAQSVYSQNADPREAWLRYLESNNDLQAGIVILVGTSGIGLIMRRWNRERCKKLLTSTITRLNELNQLLPQNAQQALSGVEDLSQEHRLMFIDGRITADTYEQVQHKTQTFTEECRKTIKQQHKELVLDTLLILDDWQAALQIDPESALQKLTSLKQQYRKMLIQDQVEIQAYIELMELTLLSVMSLARKTEAHENRSPDSEIISSPYSQ
;
A
#
# COMPACT_ATOMS: atom_id res chain seq x y z
N MET A 1 -31.96 -24.08 9.52
CA MET A 1 -30.73 -23.46 8.97
C MET A 1 -30.71 -21.99 9.38
N GLN A 2 -29.79 -21.55 10.23
CA GLN A 2 -29.65 -20.12 10.55
C GLN A 2 -28.77 -19.45 9.49
N LYS A 3 -29.23 -18.35 8.89
CA LYS A 3 -28.41 -17.52 8.01
C LYS A 3 -27.56 -16.57 8.86
N LEU A 4 -26.24 -16.68 8.76
CA LEU A 4 -25.32 -15.74 9.39
C LEU A 4 -25.39 -14.38 8.67
N PHE A 5 -26.26 -13.48 9.12
CA PHE A 5 -26.29 -12.09 8.65
C PHE A 5 -25.11 -11.32 9.23
N LEU A 6 -23.99 -11.30 8.49
CA LEU A 6 -22.87 -10.40 8.77
C LEU A 6 -23.33 -8.95 8.64
N GLN A 7 -23.29 -8.20 9.75
CA GLN A 7 -23.64 -6.79 9.75
C GLN A 7 -22.71 -5.98 8.82
N PRO A 8 -23.20 -4.88 8.20
CA PRO A 8 -22.41 -4.07 7.25
C PRO A 8 -21.21 -3.34 7.92
N SER A 9 -21.19 -3.23 9.24
CA SER A 9 -20.00 -2.89 10.04
C SER A 9 -18.88 -3.92 9.85
N ASN A 10 -19.21 -5.20 9.94
CA ASN A 10 -18.25 -6.31 9.91
C ASN A 10 -17.72 -6.56 8.48
N LEU A 11 -18.54 -6.33 7.45
CA LEU A 11 -18.09 -6.35 6.06
C LEU A 11 -17.05 -5.24 5.76
N LEU A 12 -17.23 -4.05 6.35
CA LEU A 12 -16.24 -2.97 6.23
C LEU A 12 -14.94 -3.28 6.98
N THR A 13 -15.01 -3.88 8.18
CA THR A 13 -13.78 -4.26 8.91
C THR A 13 -13.06 -5.45 8.27
N LEU A 14 -13.78 -6.47 7.78
CA LEU A 14 -13.15 -7.56 7.00
C LEU A 14 -12.49 -7.02 5.71
N SER A 15 -13.13 -6.08 5.01
CA SER A 15 -12.54 -5.41 3.84
C SER A 15 -11.27 -4.66 4.19
N LEU A 16 -11.31 -3.81 5.24
CA LEU A 16 -10.14 -3.04 5.68
C LEU A 16 -9.00 -3.94 6.17
N VAL A 17 -9.31 -5.02 6.89
CA VAL A 17 -8.33 -6.02 7.34
C VAL A 17 -7.76 -6.80 6.16
N ALA A 18 -8.56 -7.21 5.18
CA ALA A 18 -8.06 -7.88 3.98
C ALA A 18 -7.10 -6.99 3.17
N VAL A 19 -7.42 -5.71 3.01
CA VAL A 19 -6.52 -4.72 2.39
C VAL A 19 -5.23 -4.54 3.21
N PHE A 20 -5.31 -4.45 4.54
CA PHE A 20 -4.13 -4.39 5.40
C PHE A 20 -3.29 -5.68 5.37
N SER A 21 -3.90 -6.86 5.27
CA SER A 21 -3.20 -8.14 5.13
C SER A 21 -2.50 -8.27 3.78
N LEU A 22 -3.13 -7.79 2.70
CA LEU A 22 -2.51 -7.71 1.36
C LEU A 22 -1.31 -6.75 1.34
N LEU A 23 -1.37 -5.65 2.08
CA LEU A 23 -0.24 -4.71 2.24
C LEU A 23 0.87 -5.26 3.16
N ALA A 24 0.51 -5.97 4.24
CA ALA A 24 1.47 -6.53 5.19
C ALA A 24 2.24 -7.75 4.64
N GLY A 25 1.69 -8.48 3.66
CA GLY A 25 2.31 -9.68 3.07
C GLY A 25 3.64 -9.43 2.34
N CYS A 26 3.96 -8.18 1.98
CA CYS A 26 5.15 -7.82 1.20
C CYS A 26 6.42 -7.57 2.03
N SER A 27 6.42 -7.81 3.34
CA SER A 27 7.62 -7.72 4.19
C SER A 27 8.47 -9.01 4.15
N ARG A 28 8.82 -9.47 2.94
CA ARG A 28 9.87 -10.49 2.76
C ARG A 28 11.18 -9.75 2.58
N SER A 29 12.07 -9.79 3.60
CA SER A 29 13.42 -9.25 3.50
C SER A 29 14.06 -9.69 2.18
N PRO A 30 14.58 -8.77 1.35
CA PRO A 30 15.16 -9.14 0.06
C PRO A 30 16.30 -10.12 0.30
N LYS A 31 16.34 -11.20 -0.50
CA LYS A 31 17.49 -12.12 -0.48
C LYS A 31 18.75 -11.32 -0.80
N PRO A 32 19.89 -11.57 -0.11
CA PRO A 32 21.14 -10.97 -0.51
C PRO A 32 21.48 -11.42 -1.93
N ILE A 33 21.85 -10.47 -2.80
CA ILE A 33 22.29 -10.79 -4.16
C ILE A 33 23.71 -11.34 -4.12
N THR A 34 24.01 -12.32 -4.96
CA THR A 34 25.32 -13.00 -4.95
C THR A 34 26.24 -12.46 -6.05
N LEU A 35 27.48 -12.14 -5.69
CA LEU A 35 28.48 -11.56 -6.57
C LEU A 35 29.77 -12.37 -6.53
N SER A 36 30.22 -12.96 -7.66
CA SER A 36 31.54 -13.58 -7.72
C SER A 36 32.60 -12.52 -8.04
N SER A 37 33.64 -12.41 -7.20
CA SER A 37 34.66 -11.36 -7.29
C SER A 37 36.06 -11.89 -7.60
N GLY A 38 36.84 -12.34 -6.62
CA GLY A 38 38.22 -12.75 -6.83
C GLY A 38 38.94 -13.08 -5.53
N THR A 39 40.25 -13.25 -5.62
CA THR A 39 41.08 -13.65 -4.49
C THR A 39 41.00 -12.65 -3.34
N SER A 40 41.11 -13.14 -2.10
CA SER A 40 41.13 -12.29 -0.89
C SER A 40 42.22 -11.22 -0.98
N ASN A 41 41.86 -9.97 -0.71
CA ASN A 41 42.70 -8.76 -0.91
C ASN A 41 43.15 -8.49 -2.36
N GLY A 42 42.78 -9.35 -3.32
CA GLY A 42 42.91 -9.13 -4.76
C GLY A 42 42.07 -7.95 -5.26
N TYR A 43 42.35 -7.51 -6.48
CA TYR A 43 41.73 -6.32 -7.07
C TYR A 43 40.19 -6.40 -7.07
N TYR A 44 39.61 -7.45 -7.67
CA TYR A 44 38.16 -7.62 -7.74
C TYR A 44 37.50 -7.70 -6.35
N SER A 45 38.17 -8.27 -5.34
CA SER A 45 37.68 -8.26 -3.95
C SER A 45 37.63 -6.86 -3.32
N ARG A 46 38.44 -5.89 -3.78
CA ARG A 46 38.35 -4.49 -3.32
C ARG A 46 37.26 -3.73 -4.07
N LEU A 47 37.07 -4.05 -5.35
CA LEU A 47 36.04 -3.46 -6.19
C LEU A 47 34.63 -3.92 -5.77
N ALA A 48 34.42 -5.23 -5.56
CA ALA A 48 33.19 -5.79 -5.00
C ALA A 48 32.82 -5.19 -3.64
N LYS A 49 33.82 -4.90 -2.78
CA LYS A 49 33.60 -4.19 -1.52
C LYS A 49 33.04 -2.77 -1.76
N GLN A 50 33.53 -2.02 -2.75
CA GLN A 50 32.95 -0.70 -3.08
C GLN A 50 31.52 -0.80 -3.64
N ILE A 51 31.22 -1.80 -4.49
CA ILE A 51 29.83 -2.05 -4.93
C ILE A 51 28.93 -2.30 -3.72
N THR A 52 29.35 -3.19 -2.81
CA THR A 52 28.62 -3.52 -1.58
C THR A 52 28.46 -2.32 -0.64
N THR A 53 29.45 -1.44 -0.55
CA THR A 53 29.35 -0.19 0.23
C THR A 53 28.38 0.80 -0.41
N ALA A 54 28.41 0.96 -1.74
CA ALA A 54 27.50 1.82 -2.49
C ALA A 54 26.04 1.35 -2.36
N THR A 55 25.76 0.06 -2.53
CA THR A 55 24.38 -0.47 -2.51
C THR A 55 23.75 -0.42 -1.13
N ASN A 56 24.49 -0.83 -0.09
CA ASN A 56 24.01 -0.72 1.29
C ASN A 56 23.70 0.73 1.66
N ARG A 57 24.52 1.70 1.20
CA ARG A 57 24.32 3.13 1.49
C ARG A 57 23.11 3.77 0.79
N THR A 58 22.69 3.27 -0.37
CA THR A 58 21.75 4.00 -1.26
C THR A 58 20.46 3.26 -1.62
N VAL A 59 20.48 1.93 -1.67
CA VAL A 59 19.34 1.08 -2.04
C VAL A 59 19.05 -0.04 -1.03
N ASN A 60 19.84 -0.14 0.05
CA ASN A 60 19.74 -1.17 1.09
C ASN A 60 19.75 -2.62 0.56
N VAL A 61 20.45 -2.84 -0.56
CA VAL A 61 20.63 -4.18 -1.16
C VAL A 61 21.92 -4.80 -0.63
N GLN A 62 21.77 -5.84 0.17
CA GLN A 62 22.89 -6.65 0.67
C GLN A 62 23.50 -7.48 -0.46
N ILE A 63 24.83 -7.46 -0.56
CA ILE A 63 25.59 -8.28 -1.52
C ILE A 63 26.42 -9.31 -0.75
N GLN A 64 26.28 -10.58 -1.13
CA GLN A 64 27.16 -11.66 -0.69
C GLN A 64 28.26 -11.89 -1.73
N ASP A 65 29.46 -11.40 -1.40
CA ASP A 65 30.68 -11.49 -2.21
C ASP A 65 31.34 -12.88 -2.06
N GLN A 66 31.29 -13.68 -3.13
CA GLN A 66 31.92 -14.99 -3.24
C GLN A 66 33.34 -14.85 -3.85
N LYS A 67 34.35 -15.37 -3.15
CA LYS A 67 35.76 -15.36 -3.60
C LYS A 67 36.03 -16.44 -4.64
N SER A 68 36.97 -16.17 -5.54
CA SER A 68 37.31 -16.98 -6.72
C SER A 68 38.78 -16.74 -7.14
N GLU A 69 39.28 -17.50 -8.10
CA GLU A 69 40.56 -17.21 -8.76
C GLU A 69 40.48 -15.98 -9.70
N GLY A 70 39.31 -15.72 -10.29
CA GLY A 70 39.04 -14.53 -11.09
C GLY A 70 38.04 -14.78 -12.24
N SER A 71 38.24 -14.06 -13.34
CA SER A 71 37.30 -13.88 -14.45
C SER A 71 36.69 -15.17 -15.03
N ILE A 72 37.50 -16.22 -15.29
CA ILE A 72 37.00 -17.46 -15.89
C ILE A 72 36.07 -18.18 -14.89
N GLU A 73 36.49 -18.31 -13.63
CA GLU A 73 35.68 -18.94 -12.60
C GLU A 73 34.39 -18.12 -12.33
N ASN A 74 34.49 -16.79 -12.32
CA ASN A 74 33.34 -15.90 -12.15
C ASN A 74 32.30 -16.05 -13.26
N LEU A 75 32.75 -16.15 -14.52
CA LEU A 75 31.87 -16.37 -15.66
C LEU A 75 31.19 -17.73 -15.58
N ASN A 76 31.94 -18.79 -15.28
CA ASN A 76 31.40 -20.14 -15.10
C ASN A 76 30.35 -20.17 -13.99
N ARG A 77 30.63 -19.63 -12.80
CA ARG A 77 29.67 -19.53 -11.69
C ARG A 77 28.40 -18.74 -12.05
N LEU A 78 28.51 -17.70 -12.89
CA LEU A 78 27.36 -16.91 -13.34
C LEU A 78 26.46 -17.70 -14.31
N LEU A 79 27.08 -18.42 -15.26
CA LEU A 79 26.42 -19.30 -16.23
C LEU A 79 25.75 -20.51 -15.54
N ASP A 80 26.46 -21.11 -14.58
CA ASP A 80 25.99 -22.22 -13.73
C ASP A 80 24.93 -21.81 -12.69
N ARG A 81 24.53 -20.53 -12.66
CA ARG A 81 23.53 -19.96 -11.73
C ARG A 81 23.93 -20.02 -10.24
N GLN A 82 25.23 -20.13 -9.95
CA GLN A 82 25.81 -20.13 -8.60
C GLN A 82 25.94 -18.70 -8.01
N VAL A 83 26.03 -17.69 -8.88
CA VAL A 83 25.94 -16.26 -8.53
C VAL A 83 24.99 -15.49 -9.43
N ASP A 84 24.45 -14.37 -8.96
CA ASP A 84 23.58 -13.47 -9.74
C ASP A 84 24.38 -12.46 -10.58
N PHE A 85 25.56 -12.08 -10.09
CA PHE A 85 26.45 -11.08 -10.69
C PHE A 85 27.90 -11.57 -10.69
N ALA A 86 28.70 -11.08 -11.63
CA ALA A 86 30.13 -11.38 -11.71
C ALA A 86 30.95 -10.15 -12.11
N LEU A 87 32.16 -10.03 -11.53
CA LEU A 87 33.22 -9.18 -12.06
C LEU A 87 34.06 -10.00 -13.04
N VAL A 88 34.14 -9.57 -14.30
CA VAL A 88 34.82 -10.33 -15.36
C VAL A 88 35.60 -9.34 -16.24
N GLN A 89 36.69 -9.78 -16.85
CA GLN A 89 37.35 -9.00 -17.90
C GLN A 89 36.53 -9.07 -19.20
N LEU A 90 36.47 -7.96 -19.93
CA LEU A 90 35.67 -7.84 -21.15
C LEU A 90 36.11 -8.84 -22.24
N ASP A 91 37.40 -9.18 -22.32
CA ASP A 91 37.93 -10.20 -23.23
C ASP A 91 37.47 -11.62 -22.91
N VAL A 92 37.41 -11.98 -21.62
CA VAL A 92 36.90 -13.29 -21.12
C VAL A 92 35.40 -13.44 -21.38
N VAL A 93 34.61 -12.37 -21.25
CA VAL A 93 33.14 -12.45 -21.31
C VAL A 93 32.53 -12.15 -22.68
N SER A 94 33.30 -11.56 -23.62
CA SER A 94 32.81 -11.12 -24.93
C SER A 94 32.05 -12.20 -25.71
N GLU A 95 32.55 -13.44 -25.76
CA GLU A 95 31.87 -14.54 -26.46
C GLU A 95 30.50 -14.87 -25.83
N ALA A 96 30.43 -14.92 -24.50
CA ALA A 96 29.20 -15.21 -23.77
C ALA A 96 28.16 -14.08 -23.91
N MET A 97 28.60 -12.83 -24.07
CA MET A 97 27.73 -11.68 -24.39
C MET A 97 27.21 -11.75 -25.83
N GLN A 98 28.06 -12.05 -26.81
CA GLN A 98 27.66 -12.26 -28.21
C GLN A 98 26.66 -13.41 -28.37
N GLN A 99 26.80 -14.47 -27.57
CA GLN A 99 25.87 -15.59 -27.49
C GLN A 99 24.59 -15.29 -26.67
N GLY A 100 24.44 -14.07 -26.13
CA GLY A 100 23.28 -13.67 -25.34
C GLY A 100 23.12 -14.38 -23.98
N LYS A 101 24.14 -15.10 -23.52
CA LYS A 101 24.11 -15.85 -22.24
C LYS A 101 24.25 -14.96 -21.02
N VAL A 102 24.91 -13.82 -21.18
CA VAL A 102 25.16 -12.79 -20.15
C VAL A 102 25.05 -11.40 -20.75
N GLN A 103 24.76 -10.40 -19.91
CA GLN A 103 24.57 -9.01 -20.28
C GLN A 103 25.38 -8.09 -19.37
N ALA A 104 25.85 -6.97 -19.92
CA ALA A 104 26.66 -6.00 -19.20
C ALA A 104 25.82 -5.03 -18.35
N ILE A 105 26.41 -4.57 -17.25
CA ILE A 105 25.84 -3.58 -16.35
C ILE A 105 26.68 -2.30 -16.35
N ALA A 106 28.00 -2.42 -16.13
CA ALA A 106 28.90 -1.28 -16.08
C ALA A 106 30.36 -1.70 -16.38
N VAL A 107 31.12 -0.84 -17.07
CA VAL A 107 32.59 -0.82 -16.99
C VAL A 107 32.99 -0.19 -15.65
N LEU A 108 33.91 -0.82 -14.91
CA LEU A 108 34.33 -0.39 -13.58
C LEU A 108 35.85 -0.11 -13.46
N ALA A 109 36.63 -0.42 -14.49
CA ALA A 109 37.95 0.14 -14.78
C ALA A 109 38.45 -0.31 -16.17
N ASP A 110 39.46 0.39 -16.69
CA ASP A 110 40.35 -0.14 -17.72
C ASP A 110 41.50 -0.96 -17.08
N GLU A 111 41.82 -2.13 -17.65
CA GLU A 111 42.82 -3.09 -17.14
C GLU A 111 44.00 -3.25 -18.12
N PRO A 112 45.09 -2.46 -18.00
CA PRO A 112 46.28 -2.64 -18.81
C PRO A 112 47.04 -3.93 -18.50
N ILE A 113 47.67 -4.48 -19.55
CA ILE A 113 48.53 -5.65 -19.49
C ILE A 113 49.96 -5.21 -19.09
N HIS A 114 50.52 -5.89 -18.12
CA HIS A 114 51.86 -5.66 -17.59
C HIS A 114 52.71 -6.89 -17.86
N ILE A 115 53.70 -6.75 -18.73
CA ILE A 115 54.75 -7.76 -18.91
C ILE A 115 55.90 -7.33 -18.00
N ILE A 116 56.12 -8.07 -16.91
CA ILE A 116 57.14 -7.78 -15.90
C ILE A 116 58.30 -8.75 -16.07
N ALA A 117 59.52 -8.24 -16.19
CA ALA A 117 60.73 -9.06 -16.33
C ALA A 117 61.90 -8.47 -15.53
N LEU A 118 62.99 -9.23 -15.37
CA LEU A 118 64.21 -8.72 -14.76
C LEU A 118 64.98 -7.82 -15.76
N LYS A 119 65.51 -6.68 -15.29
CA LYS A 119 66.34 -5.73 -16.08
C LYS A 119 67.58 -6.37 -16.68
N ASN A 120 68.09 -7.44 -16.06
CA ASN A 120 69.25 -8.21 -16.50
C ASN A 120 68.84 -9.51 -17.22
N SER A 121 67.58 -9.65 -17.62
CA SER A 121 67.13 -10.66 -18.58
C SER A 121 67.23 -10.12 -20.01
N ASN A 122 67.16 -11.03 -20.99
CA ASN A 122 67.12 -10.67 -22.41
C ASN A 122 65.69 -10.32 -22.87
N VAL A 123 64.73 -10.12 -21.96
CA VAL A 123 63.35 -9.74 -22.31
C VAL A 123 63.25 -8.22 -22.44
N ARG A 124 63.01 -7.70 -23.64
CA ARG A 124 62.85 -6.26 -23.95
C ARG A 124 61.59 -5.95 -24.77
N SER A 125 60.99 -6.95 -25.38
CA SER A 125 59.79 -6.93 -26.21
C SER A 125 58.87 -8.11 -25.87
N LEU A 126 57.65 -8.14 -26.44
CA LEU A 126 56.76 -9.29 -26.31
C LEU A 126 57.35 -10.56 -26.96
N SER A 127 58.06 -10.41 -28.08
CA SER A 127 58.69 -11.52 -28.81
C SER A 127 59.78 -12.24 -28.02
N ASP A 128 60.49 -11.53 -27.13
CA ASP A 128 61.57 -12.12 -26.31
C ASP A 128 61.05 -13.10 -25.25
N LEU A 129 59.73 -13.21 -25.08
CA LEU A 129 59.09 -14.27 -24.29
C LEU A 129 59.14 -15.65 -24.98
N GLU A 130 59.58 -15.74 -26.25
CA GLU A 130 59.61 -17.01 -26.97
C GLU A 130 60.40 -18.09 -26.19
N LYS A 131 59.76 -19.24 -25.94
CA LYS A 131 60.29 -20.38 -25.16
C LYS A 131 60.74 -20.04 -23.72
N LYS A 132 60.41 -18.84 -23.18
CA LYS A 132 60.73 -18.45 -21.79
C LYS A 132 59.77 -19.06 -20.79
N ARG A 133 60.19 -19.12 -19.53
CA ARG A 133 59.32 -19.45 -18.39
C ARG A 133 58.53 -18.21 -18.02
N VAL A 134 57.22 -18.24 -18.19
CA VAL A 134 56.34 -17.08 -18.00
C VAL A 134 55.24 -17.41 -17.00
N GLY A 135 55.15 -16.60 -15.95
CA GLY A 135 54.02 -16.60 -15.03
C GLY A 135 52.78 -16.06 -15.74
N ILE A 136 51.78 -16.91 -15.98
CA ILE A 136 50.55 -16.57 -16.72
C ILE A 136 49.31 -16.42 -15.83
N GLY A 137 49.44 -16.57 -14.52
CA GLY A 137 48.31 -16.48 -13.58
C GLY A 137 47.62 -17.83 -13.34
N ALA A 138 46.72 -17.84 -12.36
CA ALA A 138 45.99 -19.04 -11.94
C ALA A 138 44.93 -19.48 -12.98
N PRO A 139 44.63 -20.78 -13.13
CA PRO A 139 43.78 -21.29 -14.22
C PRO A 139 42.37 -20.70 -14.30
N GLY A 140 41.74 -20.33 -13.17
CA GLY A 140 40.44 -19.66 -13.14
C GLY A 140 40.50 -18.13 -13.29
N SER A 141 41.69 -17.54 -13.44
CA SER A 141 41.89 -16.09 -13.51
C SER A 141 41.83 -15.55 -14.94
N GLY A 142 41.45 -14.28 -15.08
CA GLY A 142 41.48 -13.61 -16.38
C GLY A 142 42.89 -13.41 -16.95
N ILE A 143 43.89 -13.25 -16.08
CA ILE A 143 45.32 -13.18 -16.47
C ILE A 143 45.72 -14.41 -17.29
N TYR A 144 45.22 -15.60 -16.92
CA TYR A 144 45.45 -16.84 -17.67
C TYR A 144 44.84 -16.77 -19.07
N TYR A 145 43.57 -16.35 -19.20
CA TYR A 145 42.92 -16.18 -20.50
C TYR A 145 43.67 -15.21 -21.43
N THR A 146 43.96 -14.00 -20.95
CA THR A 146 44.66 -12.98 -21.76
C THR A 146 46.09 -13.44 -22.11
N SER A 147 46.78 -14.15 -21.22
CA SER A 147 48.12 -14.72 -21.48
C SER A 147 48.09 -15.85 -22.50
N GLU A 148 47.11 -16.74 -22.43
CA GLU A 148 46.90 -17.82 -23.40
C GLU A 148 46.56 -17.25 -24.78
N LEU A 149 45.70 -16.22 -24.84
CA LEU A 149 45.39 -15.53 -26.08
C LEU A 149 46.65 -14.90 -26.68
N ILE A 150 47.47 -14.20 -25.89
CA ILE A 150 48.74 -13.60 -26.35
C ILE A 150 49.71 -14.68 -26.85
N ASN A 151 49.92 -15.75 -26.08
CA ASN A 151 50.81 -16.85 -26.47
C ASN A 151 50.38 -17.50 -27.79
N THR A 152 49.08 -17.68 -27.98
CA THR A 152 48.50 -18.30 -29.19
C THR A 152 48.44 -17.34 -30.37
N ALA A 153 48.17 -16.06 -30.14
CA ALA A 153 48.12 -15.01 -31.17
C ALA A 153 49.48 -14.77 -31.84
N PHE A 154 50.57 -14.93 -31.09
CA PHE A 154 51.94 -14.64 -31.56
C PHE A 154 52.85 -15.87 -31.59
N ASN A 155 52.32 -17.08 -31.38
CA ASN A 155 53.06 -18.36 -31.41
C ASN A 155 54.31 -18.38 -30.51
N LEU A 156 54.23 -17.80 -29.32
CA LEU A 156 55.39 -17.61 -28.43
C LEU A 156 55.91 -18.92 -27.82
N ASN A 157 55.09 -19.97 -27.76
CA ASN A 157 55.47 -21.27 -27.21
C ASN A 157 56.10 -21.18 -25.81
N ILE A 158 55.50 -20.35 -24.93
CA ILE A 158 56.03 -20.10 -23.58
C ILE A 158 55.95 -21.35 -22.70
N GLN A 159 56.93 -21.51 -21.81
CA GLN A 159 56.87 -22.48 -20.71
C GLN A 159 55.98 -21.88 -19.62
N LYS A 160 54.75 -22.39 -19.52
CA LYS A 160 53.67 -21.82 -18.70
C LYS A 160 53.88 -22.10 -17.22
N ASP A 161 53.85 -21.06 -16.40
CA ASP A 161 53.78 -21.16 -14.94
C ASP A 161 52.45 -20.57 -14.45
N THR A 162 51.55 -21.42 -13.95
CA THR A 162 50.16 -21.05 -13.63
C THR A 162 49.97 -20.55 -12.19
N SER A 163 50.98 -19.89 -11.63
CA SER A 163 50.92 -19.37 -10.26
C SER A 163 50.13 -18.06 -10.15
N GLY A 164 49.41 -17.91 -9.03
CA GLY A 164 48.82 -16.63 -8.62
C GLY A 164 49.88 -15.56 -8.30
N PHE A 165 49.44 -14.30 -8.26
CA PHE A 165 50.27 -13.08 -8.19
C PHE A 165 51.51 -13.19 -7.28
N ASP A 166 51.32 -13.47 -5.98
CA ASP A 166 52.42 -13.41 -5.00
C ASP A 166 53.46 -14.50 -5.23
N GLU A 167 53.03 -15.67 -5.71
CA GLU A 167 53.96 -16.73 -6.10
C GLU A 167 54.66 -16.42 -7.42
N ALA A 168 53.97 -15.90 -8.43
CA ALA A 168 54.61 -15.51 -9.69
C ALA A 168 55.73 -14.48 -9.45
N PHE A 169 55.49 -13.46 -8.62
CA PHE A 169 56.53 -12.51 -8.22
C PHE A 169 57.65 -13.15 -7.38
N ARG A 170 57.33 -14.06 -6.44
CA ARG A 170 58.35 -14.86 -5.72
C ARG A 170 59.22 -15.68 -6.67
N LYS A 171 58.62 -16.37 -7.64
CA LYS A 171 59.33 -17.17 -8.65
C LYS A 171 60.19 -16.29 -9.55
N LEU A 172 59.71 -15.12 -9.96
CA LEU A 172 60.46 -14.16 -10.79
C LEU A 172 61.68 -13.61 -10.04
N ASN A 173 61.50 -13.20 -8.79
CA ASN A 173 62.59 -12.75 -7.90
C ASN A 173 63.64 -13.86 -7.68
N ASN A 174 63.18 -15.11 -7.53
CA ASN A 174 64.03 -16.29 -7.40
C ASN A 174 64.57 -16.84 -8.75
N ARG A 175 64.31 -16.17 -9.89
CA ARG A 175 64.72 -16.58 -11.25
C ARG A 175 64.20 -17.97 -11.67
N GLN A 176 63.15 -18.45 -11.02
CA GLN A 176 62.42 -19.68 -11.33
C GLN A 176 61.49 -19.51 -12.54
N ILE A 177 61.08 -18.27 -12.82
CA ILE A 177 60.52 -17.83 -14.11
C ILE A 177 61.33 -16.62 -14.63
N ASP A 178 61.23 -16.35 -15.93
CA ASP A 178 61.98 -15.29 -16.63
C ASP A 178 61.19 -13.99 -16.75
N ALA A 179 59.86 -14.10 -16.83
CA ALA A 179 58.91 -12.99 -16.82
C ALA A 179 57.59 -13.41 -16.14
N ALA A 180 56.74 -12.43 -15.81
CA ALA A 180 55.37 -12.64 -15.37
C ALA A 180 54.43 -11.67 -16.10
N ILE A 181 53.26 -12.15 -16.50
CA ILE A 181 52.17 -11.33 -17.03
C ILE A 181 51.21 -11.02 -15.87
N TYR A 182 50.74 -9.77 -15.81
CA TYR A 182 49.63 -9.36 -14.95
C TYR A 182 48.67 -8.48 -15.75
N VAL A 183 47.38 -8.59 -15.47
CA VAL A 183 46.33 -7.75 -16.06
C VAL A 183 45.51 -7.16 -14.92
N GLY A 184 45.30 -5.85 -14.94
CA GLY A 184 44.55 -5.15 -13.90
C GLY A 184 44.82 -3.64 -13.84
N SER A 185 43.86 -2.90 -13.28
CA SER A 185 43.85 -1.43 -13.25
C SER A 185 45.08 -0.80 -12.58
N ILE A 186 45.52 0.34 -13.12
CA ILE A 186 46.52 1.26 -12.53
C ILE A 186 46.03 1.85 -11.20
N GLY A 187 44.72 2.07 -11.02
CA GLY A 187 44.16 2.45 -9.72
C GLY A 187 44.29 1.32 -8.68
N ALA A 188 44.24 0.06 -9.11
CA ALA A 188 44.45 -1.09 -8.26
C ALA A 188 45.94 -1.35 -7.90
N SER A 189 46.85 -0.48 -8.33
CA SER A 189 48.30 -0.71 -8.46
C SER A 189 49.08 -1.08 -7.21
N ASP A 190 48.59 -0.82 -5.99
CA ASP A 190 49.40 -0.96 -4.75
C ASP A 190 50.22 -2.26 -4.64
N ARG A 191 49.67 -3.38 -5.13
CA ARG A 191 50.39 -4.67 -5.14
C ARG A 191 51.53 -4.71 -6.18
N ILE A 192 51.29 -4.24 -7.41
CA ILE A 192 52.35 -4.08 -8.44
C ILE A 192 53.39 -3.08 -7.93
N ARG A 193 52.93 -1.95 -7.40
CA ARG A 193 53.74 -0.85 -6.86
C ARG A 193 54.69 -1.35 -5.79
N GLN A 194 54.19 -2.11 -4.81
CA GLN A 194 55.00 -2.73 -3.76
C GLN A 194 56.09 -3.64 -4.35
N GLN A 195 55.78 -4.48 -5.33
CA GLN A 195 56.77 -5.37 -5.96
C GLN A 195 57.82 -4.60 -6.77
N LEU A 196 57.42 -3.63 -7.61
CA LEU A 196 58.35 -2.84 -8.43
C LEU A 196 59.25 -1.92 -7.58
N VAL A 197 58.74 -1.38 -6.48
CA VAL A 197 59.53 -0.55 -5.54
C VAL A 197 60.45 -1.41 -4.67
N ALA A 198 59.98 -2.56 -4.18
CA ALA A 198 60.79 -3.46 -3.36
C ALA A 198 61.90 -4.17 -4.15
N GLN A 199 61.72 -4.37 -5.45
CA GLN A 199 62.71 -5.00 -6.33
C GLN A 199 63.09 -4.09 -7.51
N PRO A 200 64.08 -3.17 -7.33
CA PRO A 200 64.56 -2.28 -8.38
C PRO A 200 65.14 -2.97 -9.63
N SER A 201 65.41 -4.27 -9.57
CA SER A 201 65.82 -5.08 -10.72
C SER A 201 64.68 -5.51 -11.64
N LEU A 202 63.41 -5.18 -11.34
CA LEU A 202 62.28 -5.38 -12.24
C LEU A 202 62.17 -4.25 -13.27
N GLN A 203 61.60 -4.56 -14.44
CA GLN A 203 61.22 -3.63 -15.50
C GLN A 203 59.84 -3.99 -16.05
N LEU A 204 59.13 -3.00 -16.59
CA LEU A 204 57.96 -3.20 -17.44
C LEU A 204 58.41 -3.25 -18.91
N VAL A 205 57.89 -4.22 -19.65
CA VAL A 205 58.19 -4.45 -21.07
C VAL A 205 57.05 -3.92 -21.93
N SER A 206 57.40 -3.18 -22.98
CA SER A 206 56.43 -2.51 -23.86
C SER A 206 55.89 -3.46 -24.93
N ILE A 207 54.57 -3.41 -25.17
CA ILE A 207 53.92 -4.11 -26.27
C ILE A 207 53.98 -3.23 -27.52
N GLN A 208 54.44 -3.80 -28.63
CA GLN A 208 54.64 -3.10 -29.89
C GLN A 208 53.27 -2.68 -30.48
N PRO A 209 53.11 -1.45 -31.02
CA PRO A 209 51.83 -0.98 -31.59
C PRO A 209 51.24 -1.91 -32.67
N THR A 210 52.08 -2.64 -33.40
CA THR A 210 51.66 -3.67 -34.36
C THR A 210 50.88 -4.82 -33.70
N PHE A 211 51.32 -5.28 -32.53
CA PHE A 211 50.64 -6.32 -31.75
C PHE A 211 49.37 -5.81 -31.05
N ILE A 212 49.39 -4.56 -30.59
CA ILE A 212 48.21 -3.86 -30.06
C ILE A 212 47.11 -3.80 -31.12
N ASN A 213 47.43 -3.28 -32.31
CA ASN A 213 46.50 -3.18 -33.43
C ASN A 213 46.01 -4.57 -33.90
N TYR A 214 46.87 -5.59 -33.93
CA TYR A 214 46.47 -6.95 -34.27
C TYR A 214 45.43 -7.53 -33.32
N LEU A 215 45.63 -7.41 -32.00
CA LEU A 215 44.67 -7.94 -31.01
C LEU A 215 43.36 -7.17 -30.97
N MET A 216 43.39 -5.84 -31.17
CA MET A 216 42.18 -5.01 -31.29
C MET A 216 41.37 -5.39 -32.54
N ASN A 217 42.02 -5.59 -33.69
CA ASN A 217 41.34 -5.99 -34.92
C ASN A 217 40.79 -7.42 -34.85
N ARG A 218 41.47 -8.33 -34.15
CA ARG A 218 41.04 -9.73 -33.98
C ARG A 218 39.91 -9.89 -32.95
N ASN A 219 39.85 -9.02 -31.95
CA ASN A 219 38.85 -9.07 -30.86
C ASN A 219 38.25 -7.67 -30.66
N PRO A 220 37.43 -7.17 -31.61
CA PRO A 220 36.89 -5.81 -31.56
C PRO A 220 36.06 -5.58 -30.30
N GLY A 221 36.24 -4.43 -29.66
CA GLY A 221 35.56 -4.04 -28.41
C GLY A 221 36.13 -4.68 -27.14
N ALA A 222 36.76 -5.86 -27.22
CA ALA A 222 37.34 -6.54 -26.06
C ALA A 222 38.62 -5.88 -25.51
N TYR A 223 39.33 -5.14 -26.35
CA TYR A 223 40.58 -4.46 -26.03
C TYR A 223 40.68 -3.05 -26.64
N GLN A 224 41.52 -2.23 -26.01
CA GLN A 224 41.93 -0.90 -26.48
C GLN A 224 43.43 -0.68 -26.27
N ALA A 225 44.04 0.22 -27.05
CA ALA A 225 45.40 0.69 -26.81
C ALA A 225 45.46 1.53 -25.52
N MET A 226 46.51 1.37 -24.72
CA MET A 226 46.72 2.14 -23.49
C MET A 226 48.21 2.44 -23.24
N GLY A 227 48.51 3.52 -22.51
CA GLY A 227 49.83 3.78 -21.96
C GLY A 227 49.85 3.55 -20.45
N ILE A 228 50.93 2.97 -19.93
CA ILE A 228 51.28 3.03 -18.50
C ILE A 228 52.23 4.23 -18.34
N PRO A 229 51.82 5.33 -17.69
CA PRO A 229 52.62 6.57 -17.67
C PRO A 229 53.92 6.44 -16.87
N GLN A 230 54.93 7.22 -17.26
CA GLN A 230 56.18 7.42 -16.52
C GLN A 230 55.89 7.76 -15.04
N GLY A 231 56.60 7.10 -14.13
CA GLY A 231 56.54 7.40 -12.68
C GLY A 231 55.25 7.03 -11.95
N ILE A 232 54.26 6.41 -12.62
CA ILE A 232 52.93 6.15 -12.03
C ILE A 232 52.95 5.24 -10.78
N TYR A 233 53.95 4.37 -10.62
CA TYR A 233 54.14 3.55 -9.41
C TYR A 233 55.05 4.21 -8.38
N SER A 234 56.00 5.05 -8.83
CA SER A 234 56.91 5.78 -7.96
C SER A 234 57.52 6.95 -8.70
N ALA A 235 57.51 8.13 -8.07
CA ALA A 235 58.16 9.32 -8.61
C ALA A 235 59.69 9.34 -8.38
N ARG A 236 60.19 8.67 -7.33
CA ARG A 236 61.63 8.60 -6.97
C ARG A 236 61.95 7.28 -6.24
N PRO A 237 62.70 6.34 -6.86
CA PRO A 237 63.09 6.33 -8.28
C PRO A 237 61.86 6.29 -9.19
N THR A 238 61.99 6.79 -10.42
CA THR A 238 60.90 6.86 -11.40
C THR A 238 60.55 5.46 -11.91
N ILE A 239 59.30 5.02 -11.71
CA ILE A 239 58.82 3.69 -12.12
C ILE A 239 57.43 3.80 -12.81
N PRO A 240 57.30 3.40 -14.08
CA PRO A 240 58.38 3.12 -15.03
C PRO A 240 59.24 4.36 -15.30
N ASP A 241 60.43 4.15 -15.88
CA ASP A 241 61.42 5.19 -16.19
C ASP A 241 61.04 6.01 -17.45
N ARG A 242 60.07 5.55 -18.22
CA ARG A 242 59.43 6.19 -19.38
C ARG A 242 58.00 5.69 -19.53
N ASP A 243 57.20 6.29 -20.41
CA ASP A 243 55.90 5.73 -20.79
C ASP A 243 56.07 4.35 -21.45
N ILE A 244 55.16 3.42 -21.11
CA ILE A 244 55.15 2.05 -21.65
C ILE A 244 53.85 1.83 -22.44
N SER A 245 53.97 1.54 -23.73
CA SER A 245 52.83 1.19 -24.58
C SER A 245 52.33 -0.21 -24.23
N THR A 246 51.01 -0.37 -24.12
CA THR A 246 50.39 -1.66 -23.83
C THR A 246 48.98 -1.76 -24.41
N LEU A 247 48.40 -2.95 -24.29
CA LEU A 247 46.98 -3.21 -24.52
C LEU A 247 46.26 -3.18 -23.17
N ALA A 248 44.99 -2.79 -23.15
CA ALA A 248 44.11 -2.93 -22.00
C ALA A 248 42.81 -3.62 -22.40
N THR A 249 42.29 -4.50 -21.52
CA THR A 249 40.86 -4.86 -21.50
C THR A 249 40.14 -3.97 -20.49
N ALA A 250 38.92 -4.32 -20.08
CA ALA A 250 38.16 -3.59 -19.07
C ALA A 250 37.55 -4.55 -18.04
N THR A 251 37.50 -4.13 -16.77
CA THR A 251 36.67 -4.81 -15.77
C THR A 251 35.21 -4.47 -16.03
N VAL A 252 34.38 -5.47 -16.30
CA VAL A 252 32.92 -5.31 -16.43
C VAL A 252 32.19 -6.05 -15.31
N LEU A 253 31.13 -5.40 -14.81
CA LEU A 253 30.10 -6.06 -14.03
C LEU A 253 29.05 -6.62 -14.99
N VAL A 254 28.78 -7.91 -14.89
CA VAL A 254 27.85 -8.65 -15.77
C VAL A 254 26.85 -9.47 -14.96
N THR A 255 25.74 -9.84 -15.60
CA THR A 255 24.67 -10.69 -15.04
C THR A 255 24.06 -11.57 -16.14
N ARG A 256 23.10 -12.44 -15.81
CA ARG A 256 22.30 -13.19 -16.79
C ARG A 256 21.09 -12.35 -17.25
N PRO A 257 20.55 -12.58 -18.46
CA PRO A 257 19.31 -11.94 -18.92
C PRO A 257 18.04 -12.28 -18.10
N ASP A 258 18.11 -13.21 -17.15
CA ASP A 258 16.96 -13.65 -16.32
C ASP A 258 16.98 -13.11 -14.89
N VAL A 259 17.85 -12.13 -14.60
CA VAL A 259 17.88 -11.42 -13.32
C VAL A 259 16.94 -10.21 -13.37
N ASP A 260 16.16 -10.02 -12.29
CA ASP A 260 15.14 -8.97 -12.17
C ASP A 260 15.66 -7.57 -12.56
N GLU A 261 15.04 -6.96 -13.57
CA GLU A 261 15.42 -5.65 -14.10
C GLU A 261 15.45 -4.56 -13.03
N LYS A 262 14.55 -4.61 -12.04
CA LYS A 262 14.53 -3.65 -10.93
C LYS A 262 15.76 -3.78 -10.04
N THR A 263 16.18 -5.01 -9.73
CA THR A 263 17.41 -5.32 -9.00
C THR A 263 18.64 -4.86 -9.77
N VAL A 264 18.73 -5.13 -11.08
CA VAL A 264 19.82 -4.65 -11.93
C VAL A 264 19.83 -3.12 -12.02
N GLY A 265 18.66 -2.49 -12.16
CA GLY A 265 18.53 -1.02 -12.16
C GLY A 265 18.99 -0.39 -10.86
N LEU A 266 18.55 -0.90 -9.70
CA LEU A 266 18.98 -0.42 -8.38
C LEU A 266 20.50 -0.55 -8.18
N LEU A 267 21.10 -1.65 -8.63
CA LEU A 267 22.55 -1.86 -8.62
C LEU A 267 23.28 -0.86 -9.52
N THR A 268 22.80 -0.67 -10.76
CA THR A 268 23.35 0.28 -11.74
C THR A 268 23.29 1.72 -11.24
N TRP A 269 22.13 2.13 -10.72
CA TRP A 269 21.91 3.48 -10.18
C TRP A 269 22.77 3.73 -8.93
N SER A 270 22.89 2.75 -8.04
CA SER A 270 23.80 2.81 -6.89
C SER A 270 25.26 3.03 -7.32
N ILE A 271 25.74 2.30 -8.33
CA ILE A 271 27.10 2.46 -8.87
C ILE A 271 27.26 3.85 -9.51
N LEU A 272 26.31 4.30 -10.33
CA LEU A 272 26.34 5.61 -10.99
C LEU A 272 26.34 6.77 -9.98
N TYR A 273 25.48 6.71 -8.97
CA TYR A 273 25.36 7.71 -7.90
C TYR A 273 26.61 7.77 -7.02
N ASN A 274 27.26 6.62 -6.74
CA ASN A 274 28.50 6.55 -5.97
C ASN A 274 29.77 6.58 -6.84
N SER A 275 29.66 6.83 -8.15
CA SER A 275 30.71 6.66 -9.17
C SER A 275 32.10 7.18 -8.79
N ARG A 276 32.19 8.36 -8.17
CA ARG A 276 33.47 8.92 -7.69
C ARG A 276 34.23 8.02 -6.71
N GLN A 277 33.57 7.14 -5.96
CA GLN A 277 34.20 6.17 -5.06
C GLN A 277 34.95 5.07 -5.83
N PHE A 278 34.55 4.79 -7.06
CA PHE A 278 35.21 3.86 -7.97
C PHE A 278 36.42 4.47 -8.68
N SER A 279 36.70 5.77 -8.51
CA SER A 279 37.87 6.40 -9.15
C SER A 279 39.21 5.86 -8.64
N LEU A 280 39.22 5.18 -7.50
CA LEU A 280 40.36 4.40 -7.01
C LEU A 280 40.70 3.21 -7.92
N PHE A 281 39.83 2.88 -8.87
CA PHE A 281 40.06 1.87 -9.91
C PHE A 281 39.90 2.44 -11.32
N TYR A 282 39.07 3.46 -11.51
CA TYR A 282 38.86 4.15 -12.79
C TYR A 282 39.07 5.68 -12.64
N PRO A 283 40.32 6.19 -12.63
CA PRO A 283 40.65 7.57 -12.25
C PRO A 283 39.83 8.67 -12.93
N GLU A 284 39.45 8.44 -14.19
CA GLU A 284 38.62 9.28 -15.04
C GLU A 284 37.27 9.64 -14.38
N LEU A 285 36.74 8.79 -13.49
CA LEU A 285 35.51 9.05 -12.72
C LEU A 285 35.63 10.19 -11.68
N GLN A 286 36.81 10.78 -11.46
CA GLN A 286 36.93 12.01 -10.67
C GLN A 286 36.35 13.23 -11.39
N THR A 287 36.60 13.36 -12.70
CA THR A 287 36.39 14.59 -13.47
C THR A 287 35.51 14.41 -14.71
N GLY A 288 35.45 13.21 -15.28
CA GLY A 288 34.64 12.90 -16.45
C GLY A 288 33.16 12.60 -16.13
N GLU A 289 32.32 12.51 -17.15
CA GLU A 289 30.92 12.14 -16.98
C GLU A 289 30.80 10.64 -16.66
N ALA A 290 30.42 10.32 -15.42
CA ALA A 290 30.31 8.96 -14.94
C ALA A 290 29.36 8.07 -15.77
N ARG A 291 28.27 8.61 -16.33
CA ARG A 291 27.39 7.85 -17.24
C ARG A 291 28.17 7.34 -18.46
N SER A 292 28.80 8.25 -19.18
CA SER A 292 29.58 7.96 -20.39
C SER A 292 30.71 6.98 -20.10
N LEU A 293 31.44 7.17 -19.00
CA LEU A 293 32.55 6.29 -18.60
C LEU A 293 32.09 4.88 -18.18
N LEU A 294 31.01 4.75 -17.40
CA LEU A 294 30.49 3.44 -16.99
C LEU A 294 29.84 2.67 -18.16
N GLN A 295 29.43 3.36 -19.24
CA GLN A 295 28.90 2.75 -20.46
C GLN A 295 29.94 2.62 -21.60
N LYS A 296 31.17 3.12 -21.43
CA LYS A 296 32.21 3.19 -22.46
C LYS A 296 32.42 1.83 -23.12
N ASN A 297 32.17 1.75 -24.43
CA ASN A 297 32.29 0.53 -25.24
C ASN A 297 31.44 -0.67 -24.78
N LEU A 298 30.43 -0.49 -23.91
CA LEU A 298 29.54 -1.58 -23.55
C LEU A 298 28.64 -1.99 -24.72
N LEU A 299 28.69 -3.27 -25.06
CA LEU A 299 27.71 -3.95 -25.89
C LEU A 299 26.78 -4.80 -24.99
N TYR A 300 25.64 -5.24 -25.51
CA TYR A 300 24.74 -6.19 -24.84
C TYR A 300 24.37 -5.80 -23.39
N VAL A 301 24.02 -4.52 -23.18
CA VAL A 301 23.65 -3.96 -21.86
C VAL A 301 22.30 -4.51 -21.39
N HIS A 302 22.19 -4.87 -20.11
CA HIS A 302 20.96 -5.38 -19.49
C HIS A 302 19.84 -4.32 -19.49
N PRO A 303 18.57 -4.64 -19.82
CA PRO A 303 17.48 -3.65 -19.90
C PRO A 303 17.34 -2.77 -18.64
N GLY A 304 17.35 -3.40 -17.46
CA GLY A 304 17.37 -2.69 -16.17
C GLY A 304 18.50 -1.66 -16.01
N ALA A 305 19.71 -1.96 -16.50
CA ALA A 305 20.84 -1.01 -16.49
C ALA A 305 20.64 0.10 -17.53
N GLN A 306 20.23 -0.26 -18.75
CA GLN A 306 19.94 0.67 -19.84
C GLN A 306 18.86 1.70 -19.46
N SER A 307 17.88 1.32 -18.64
CA SER A 307 16.84 2.23 -18.12
C SER A 307 17.40 3.39 -17.29
N VAL A 308 18.37 3.11 -16.39
CA VAL A 308 19.03 4.09 -15.53
C VAL A 308 19.86 5.06 -16.35
N TYR A 309 20.64 4.53 -17.29
CA TYR A 309 21.52 5.33 -18.12
C TYR A 309 20.74 6.25 -19.06
N SER A 310 19.73 5.73 -19.77
CA SER A 310 18.99 6.48 -20.79
C SER A 310 18.06 7.58 -20.24
N GLN A 311 17.42 7.35 -19.08
CA GLN A 311 16.38 8.26 -18.56
C GLN A 311 16.87 9.23 -17.47
N ASN A 312 18.17 9.22 -17.13
CA ASN A 312 18.70 9.88 -15.92
C ASN A 312 17.93 9.48 -14.64
N ALA A 313 17.50 8.22 -14.60
CA ALA A 313 16.41 7.76 -13.75
C ALA A 313 16.88 7.17 -12.42
N ASP A 314 16.25 7.60 -11.32
CA ASP A 314 16.20 6.81 -10.10
C ASP A 314 15.16 5.68 -10.26
N PRO A 315 15.55 4.38 -10.13
CA PRO A 315 14.61 3.25 -10.15
C PRO A 315 13.59 3.29 -9.01
N ARG A 316 13.91 3.95 -7.90
CA ARG A 316 13.02 4.10 -6.73
C ARG A 316 11.84 5.02 -7.04
N GLU A 317 12.02 5.95 -7.97
CA GLU A 317 10.99 6.88 -8.46
C GLU A 317 10.32 6.41 -9.76
N ALA A 318 10.67 5.22 -10.28
CA ALA A 318 10.06 4.69 -11.50
C ALA A 318 8.54 4.50 -11.38
N TRP A 319 8.03 4.19 -10.17
CA TRP A 319 6.58 4.09 -9.93
C TRP A 319 5.88 5.46 -9.89
N LEU A 320 6.57 6.52 -9.43
CA LEU A 320 6.05 7.89 -9.48
C LEU A 320 5.95 8.34 -10.94
N ARG A 321 7.02 8.17 -11.72
CA ARG A 321 7.04 8.51 -13.15
C ARG A 321 6.06 7.66 -13.98
N TYR A 322 5.81 6.41 -13.59
CA TYR A 322 4.74 5.59 -14.18
C TYR A 322 3.34 6.15 -13.84
N LEU A 323 3.12 6.58 -12.59
CA LEU A 323 1.86 7.17 -12.16
C LEU A 323 1.61 8.55 -12.83
N GLU A 324 2.65 9.39 -12.93
CA GLU A 324 2.62 10.69 -13.62
C GLU A 324 2.34 10.56 -15.14
N SER A 325 2.80 9.48 -15.78
CA SER A 325 2.58 9.24 -17.22
C SER A 325 1.28 8.49 -17.54
N ASN A 326 0.66 7.80 -16.57
CA ASN A 326 -0.60 7.06 -16.77
C ASN A 326 -1.81 7.86 -16.26
N ASN A 327 -2.32 8.75 -17.11
CA ASN A 327 -3.54 9.53 -16.85
C ASN A 327 -4.74 8.66 -16.40
N ASP A 328 -4.92 7.48 -17.00
CA ASP A 328 -6.01 6.55 -16.65
C ASP A 328 -5.89 6.01 -15.22
N LEU A 329 -4.66 5.79 -14.74
CA LEU A 329 -4.38 5.33 -13.38
C LEU A 329 -4.58 6.46 -12.36
N GLN A 330 -4.19 7.69 -12.71
CA GLN A 330 -4.54 8.88 -11.91
C GLN A 330 -6.06 9.06 -11.81
N ALA A 331 -6.78 8.95 -12.94
CA ALA A 331 -8.23 9.04 -12.97
C ALA A 331 -8.89 7.94 -12.12
N GLY A 332 -8.41 6.70 -12.20
CA GLY A 332 -8.85 5.60 -11.34
C GLY A 332 -8.67 5.89 -9.85
N ILE A 333 -7.51 6.41 -9.43
CA ILE A 333 -7.26 6.80 -8.03
C ILE A 333 -8.17 7.96 -7.60
N VAL A 334 -8.32 8.99 -8.43
CA VAL A 334 -9.20 10.14 -8.15
C VAL A 334 -10.66 9.72 -8.00
N ILE A 335 -11.14 8.80 -8.85
CA ILE A 335 -12.49 8.22 -8.75
C ILE A 335 -12.63 7.41 -7.45
N LEU A 336 -11.68 6.53 -7.11
CA LEU A 336 -11.74 5.70 -5.91
C LEU A 336 -11.73 6.52 -4.62
N VAL A 337 -10.85 7.52 -4.53
CA VAL A 337 -10.77 8.43 -3.37
C VAL A 337 -11.99 9.35 -3.32
N GLY A 338 -12.41 9.92 -4.45
CA GLY A 338 -13.56 10.81 -4.55
C GLY A 338 -14.89 10.14 -4.17
N THR A 339 -15.18 8.97 -4.73
CA THR A 339 -16.40 8.20 -4.41
C THR A 339 -16.41 7.74 -2.94
N SER A 340 -15.25 7.35 -2.39
CA SER A 340 -15.11 7.01 -0.96
C SER A 340 -15.35 8.23 -0.05
N GLY A 341 -14.78 9.39 -0.39
CA GLY A 341 -14.98 10.64 0.34
C GLY A 341 -16.43 11.11 0.31
N ILE A 342 -17.06 11.13 -0.86
CA ILE A 342 -18.48 11.46 -1.03
C ILE A 342 -19.37 10.48 -0.24
N GLY A 343 -19.08 9.18 -0.28
CA GLY A 343 -19.79 8.16 0.49
C GLY A 343 -19.70 8.38 2.00
N LEU A 344 -18.52 8.75 2.53
CA LEU A 344 -18.35 9.10 3.94
C LEU A 344 -19.11 10.38 4.32
N ILE A 345 -19.11 11.40 3.47
CA ILE A 345 -19.86 12.65 3.67
C ILE A 345 -21.37 12.39 3.67
N MET A 346 -21.90 11.66 2.67
CA MET A 346 -23.30 11.26 2.61
C MET A 346 -23.72 10.42 3.83
N ARG A 347 -22.88 9.47 4.27
CA ARG A 347 -23.14 8.66 5.47
C ARG A 347 -23.15 9.49 6.75
N ARG A 348 -22.31 10.53 6.85
CA ARG A 348 -22.33 11.49 7.97
C ARG A 348 -23.58 12.39 7.91
N TRP A 349 -23.93 12.90 6.73
CA TRP A 349 -25.11 13.75 6.54
C TRP A 349 -26.42 13.00 6.86
N ASN A 350 -26.59 11.77 6.37
CA ASN A 350 -27.74 10.95 6.70
C ASN A 350 -27.84 10.64 8.20
N ARG A 351 -26.71 10.36 8.88
CA ARG A 351 -26.70 10.18 10.36
C ARG A 351 -27.19 11.42 11.10
N GLU A 352 -26.70 12.61 10.75
CA GLU A 352 -27.15 13.86 11.38
C GLU A 352 -28.61 14.20 11.04
N ARG A 353 -29.08 13.88 9.83
CA ARG A 353 -30.49 14.02 9.43
C ARG A 353 -31.41 13.10 10.25
N CYS A 354 -31.04 11.83 10.43
CA CYS A 354 -31.80 10.86 11.22
C CYS A 354 -31.88 11.26 12.69
N LYS A 355 -30.78 11.75 13.29
CA LYS A 355 -30.79 12.34 14.64
C LYS A 355 -31.80 13.49 14.76
N LYS A 356 -31.73 14.48 13.86
CA LYS A 356 -32.61 15.66 13.89
C LYS A 356 -34.09 15.26 13.78
N LEU A 357 -34.41 14.28 12.95
CA LEU A 357 -35.76 13.75 12.84
C LEU A 357 -36.19 13.06 14.14
N LEU A 358 -35.40 12.12 14.69
CA LEU A 358 -35.70 11.47 15.97
C LEU A 358 -35.92 12.48 17.11
N THR A 359 -35.10 13.53 17.20
CA THR A 359 -35.31 14.62 18.17
C THR A 359 -36.64 15.34 17.93
N SER A 360 -36.95 15.71 16.68
CA SER A 360 -38.21 16.37 16.33
C SER A 360 -39.45 15.50 16.61
N THR A 361 -39.37 14.18 16.36
CA THR A 361 -40.43 13.21 16.70
C THR A 361 -40.65 13.17 18.21
N ILE A 362 -39.56 13.11 19.00
CA ILE A 362 -39.64 13.10 20.47
C ILE A 362 -40.23 14.40 21.01
N THR A 363 -39.84 15.57 20.47
CA THR A 363 -40.43 16.86 20.86
C THR A 363 -41.94 16.89 20.60
N ARG A 364 -42.40 16.51 19.40
CA ARG A 364 -43.84 16.47 19.09
C ARG A 364 -44.62 15.45 19.92
N LEU A 365 -44.04 14.29 20.22
CA LEU A 365 -44.66 13.31 21.12
C LEU A 365 -44.78 13.86 22.56
N ASN A 366 -43.80 14.62 23.05
CA ASN A 366 -43.89 15.29 24.34
C ASN A 366 -44.96 16.40 24.35
N GLU A 367 -45.12 17.15 23.25
CA GLU A 367 -46.19 18.14 23.08
C GLU A 367 -47.58 17.49 23.10
N LEU A 368 -47.78 16.39 22.36
CA LEU A 368 -49.02 15.60 22.38
C LEU A 368 -49.30 15.00 23.77
N ASN A 369 -48.26 14.57 24.50
CA ASN A 369 -48.41 14.04 25.86
C ASN A 369 -48.89 15.10 26.87
N GLN A 370 -48.63 16.39 26.64
CA GLN A 370 -49.19 17.47 27.48
C GLN A 370 -50.70 17.67 27.25
N LEU A 371 -51.22 17.31 26.07
CA LEU A 371 -52.67 17.35 25.77
C LEU A 371 -53.42 16.14 26.33
N LEU A 372 -52.73 15.01 26.54
CA LEU A 372 -53.29 13.72 26.92
C LEU A 372 -54.20 13.76 28.18
N PRO A 373 -53.93 14.57 29.23
CA PRO A 373 -54.84 14.72 30.38
C PRO A 373 -56.10 15.56 30.10
N GLN A 374 -56.12 16.39 29.06
CA GLN A 374 -57.20 17.35 28.77
C GLN A 374 -58.06 16.95 27.56
N ASN A 375 -57.44 16.37 26.54
CA ASN A 375 -58.11 15.86 25.34
C ASN A 375 -57.31 14.69 24.74
N ALA A 376 -57.51 13.49 25.29
CA ALA A 376 -56.82 12.28 24.83
C ALA A 376 -57.21 11.88 23.38
N GLN A 377 -58.41 12.24 22.92
CA GLN A 377 -58.89 11.96 21.57
C GLN A 377 -58.17 12.82 20.52
N GLN A 378 -57.92 14.10 20.81
CA GLN A 378 -57.06 14.97 20.01
C GLN A 378 -55.59 14.51 20.03
N ALA A 379 -55.08 14.05 21.18
CA ALA A 379 -53.73 13.49 21.27
C ALA A 379 -53.57 12.21 20.43
N LEU A 380 -54.61 11.38 20.32
CA LEU A 380 -54.65 10.20 19.45
C LEU A 380 -54.59 10.56 17.97
N SER A 381 -55.43 11.50 17.49
CA SER A 381 -55.37 11.96 16.09
C SER A 381 -53.99 12.51 15.74
N GLY A 382 -53.41 13.34 16.62
CA GLY A 382 -52.10 13.96 16.38
C GLY A 382 -50.95 12.97 16.26
N VAL A 383 -50.97 11.81 16.95
CA VAL A 383 -49.95 10.76 16.77
C VAL A 383 -50.21 9.92 15.53
N GLU A 384 -51.46 9.70 15.14
CA GLU A 384 -51.78 8.97 13.90
C GLU A 384 -51.38 9.78 12.66
N ASP A 385 -51.64 11.10 12.64
CA ASP A 385 -51.12 12.03 11.62
C ASP A 385 -49.59 12.05 11.58
N LEU A 386 -48.94 12.15 12.75
CA LEU A 386 -47.48 12.11 12.87
C LEU A 386 -46.92 10.78 12.34
N SER A 387 -47.60 9.67 12.57
CA SER A 387 -47.19 8.35 12.05
C SER A 387 -47.37 8.24 10.53
N GLN A 388 -48.38 8.91 9.95
CA GLN A 388 -48.54 9.01 8.50
C GLN A 388 -47.46 9.88 7.85
N GLU A 389 -47.10 11.02 8.45
CA GLU A 389 -46.01 11.89 7.94
C GLU A 389 -44.69 11.10 7.81
N HIS A 390 -44.29 10.36 8.85
CA HIS A 390 -43.07 9.55 8.81
C HIS A 390 -43.16 8.38 7.81
N ARG A 391 -44.33 7.78 7.61
CA ARG A 391 -44.55 6.75 6.59
C ARG A 391 -44.36 7.30 5.17
N LEU A 392 -44.85 8.52 4.90
CA LEU A 392 -44.60 9.20 3.63
C LEU A 392 -43.10 9.53 3.46
N MET A 393 -42.42 10.00 4.52
CA MET A 393 -40.97 10.21 4.46
C MET A 393 -40.16 8.93 4.19
N PHE A 394 -40.64 7.76 4.62
CA PHE A 394 -40.02 6.48 4.30
C PHE A 394 -40.24 6.08 2.83
N ILE A 395 -41.45 6.25 2.31
CA ILE A 395 -41.78 5.96 0.89
C ILE A 395 -40.98 6.87 -0.05
N ASP A 396 -40.83 8.15 0.28
CA ASP A 396 -39.97 9.10 -0.44
C ASP A 396 -38.45 8.83 -0.30
N GLY A 397 -38.03 7.80 0.46
CA GLY A 397 -36.62 7.50 0.72
C GLY A 397 -35.88 8.57 1.55
N ARG A 398 -36.60 9.46 2.24
CA ARG A 398 -36.04 10.56 3.05
C ARG A 398 -35.47 10.08 4.39
N ILE A 399 -35.87 8.89 4.84
CA ILE A 399 -35.40 8.21 6.06
C ILE A 399 -35.02 6.75 5.81
N THR A 400 -34.14 6.19 6.63
CA THR A 400 -33.74 4.78 6.56
C THR A 400 -34.77 3.88 7.24
N ALA A 401 -34.79 2.59 6.88
CA ALA A 401 -35.68 1.60 7.50
C ALA A 401 -35.51 1.52 9.02
N ASP A 402 -34.26 1.49 9.51
CA ASP A 402 -33.91 1.52 10.94
C ASP A 402 -34.45 2.77 11.67
N THR A 403 -34.35 3.95 11.05
CA THR A 403 -34.93 5.18 11.64
C THR A 403 -36.46 5.19 11.56
N TYR A 404 -37.06 4.63 10.51
CA TYR A 404 -38.50 4.47 10.41
C TYR A 404 -39.05 3.50 11.46
N GLU A 405 -38.38 2.36 11.70
CA GLU A 405 -38.73 1.36 12.72
C GLU A 405 -38.67 1.97 14.14
N GLN A 406 -37.60 2.70 14.47
CA GLN A 406 -37.46 3.38 15.76
C GLN A 406 -38.53 4.46 15.98
N VAL A 407 -38.93 5.19 14.92
CA VAL A 407 -40.00 6.18 14.97
C VAL A 407 -41.37 5.51 15.09
N GLN A 408 -41.63 4.48 14.30
CA GLN A 408 -42.87 3.72 14.29
C GLN A 408 -43.14 3.08 15.65
N HIS A 409 -42.13 2.48 16.29
CA HIS A 409 -42.27 1.96 17.66
C HIS A 409 -42.67 3.08 18.64
N LYS A 410 -42.06 4.27 18.54
CA LYS A 410 -42.38 5.39 19.42
C LYS A 410 -43.79 5.94 19.22
N THR A 411 -44.25 6.09 17.97
CA THR A 411 -45.64 6.50 17.72
C THR A 411 -46.62 5.42 18.16
N GLN A 412 -46.37 4.14 17.86
CA GLN A 412 -47.22 3.02 18.29
C GLN A 412 -47.37 2.92 19.82
N THR A 413 -46.28 3.01 20.59
CA THR A 413 -46.37 2.98 22.07
C THR A 413 -47.22 4.14 22.61
N PHE A 414 -47.09 5.33 22.05
CA PHE A 414 -47.91 6.49 22.45
C PHE A 414 -49.37 6.36 21.98
N THR A 415 -49.63 5.78 20.81
CA THR A 415 -50.98 5.43 20.35
C THR A 415 -51.67 4.44 21.30
N GLU A 416 -50.95 3.44 21.81
CA GLU A 416 -51.47 2.51 22.82
C GLU A 416 -51.73 3.20 24.17
N GLU A 417 -50.86 4.14 24.58
CA GLU A 417 -51.04 4.94 25.79
C GLU A 417 -52.27 5.86 25.71
N CYS A 418 -52.46 6.59 24.60
CA CYS A 418 -53.68 7.37 24.34
C CYS A 418 -54.94 6.49 24.42
N ARG A 419 -54.96 5.34 23.71
CA ARG A 419 -56.11 4.43 23.70
C ARG A 419 -56.39 3.81 25.07
N LYS A 420 -55.36 3.54 25.87
CA LYS A 420 -55.49 3.08 27.26
C LYS A 420 -56.12 4.17 28.14
N THR A 421 -55.69 5.42 28.02
CA THR A 421 -56.21 6.54 28.80
C THR A 421 -57.65 6.90 28.42
N ILE A 422 -58.00 6.94 27.14
CA ILE A 422 -59.40 7.09 26.68
C ILE A 422 -60.28 6.00 27.31
N LYS A 423 -59.81 4.74 27.29
CA LYS A 423 -60.53 3.61 27.89
C LYS A 423 -60.62 3.66 29.42
N GLN A 424 -59.71 4.37 30.10
CA GLN A 424 -59.79 4.63 31.53
C GLN A 424 -60.76 5.78 31.83
N GLN A 425 -60.65 6.91 31.14
CA GLN A 425 -61.57 8.06 31.25
C GLN A 425 -63.02 7.64 30.99
N HIS A 426 -63.27 6.81 29.97
CA HIS A 426 -64.59 6.24 29.72
C HIS A 426 -65.09 5.34 30.87
N LYS A 427 -64.22 4.53 31.50
CA LYS A 427 -64.60 3.71 32.67
C LYS A 427 -64.91 4.56 33.90
N GLU A 428 -64.10 5.58 34.17
CA GLU A 428 -64.32 6.53 35.26
C GLU A 428 -65.63 7.28 35.05
N LEU A 429 -65.91 7.74 33.82
CA LEU A 429 -67.18 8.38 33.46
C LEU A 429 -68.39 7.46 33.66
N VAL A 430 -68.30 6.19 33.23
CA VAL A 430 -69.38 5.19 33.45
C VAL A 430 -69.57 4.92 34.96
N LEU A 431 -68.49 4.84 35.74
CA LEU A 431 -68.57 4.64 37.19
C LEU A 431 -69.21 5.85 37.89
N ASP A 432 -68.81 7.07 37.56
CA ASP A 432 -69.43 8.30 38.06
C ASP A 432 -70.91 8.37 37.68
N THR A 433 -71.28 7.92 36.46
CA THR A 433 -72.69 7.82 36.07
C THR A 433 -73.46 6.87 36.97
N LEU A 434 -72.92 5.67 37.22
CA LEU A 434 -73.56 4.65 38.05
C LEU A 434 -73.68 5.10 39.51
N LEU A 435 -72.66 5.77 40.06
CA LEU A 435 -72.70 6.36 41.40
C LEU A 435 -73.77 7.46 41.50
N ILE A 436 -73.84 8.36 40.52
CA ILE A 436 -74.84 9.43 40.49
C ILE A 436 -76.26 8.87 40.29
N LEU A 437 -76.42 7.75 39.56
CA LEU A 437 -77.69 7.04 39.42
C LEU A 437 -78.13 6.34 40.71
N ASP A 438 -77.20 5.81 41.52
CA ASP A 438 -77.52 5.21 42.82
C ASP A 438 -77.84 6.28 43.88
N ASP A 439 -77.05 7.37 43.94
CA ASP A 439 -77.35 8.58 44.70
C ASP A 439 -78.73 9.17 44.34
N TRP A 440 -79.08 9.17 43.06
CA TRP A 440 -80.39 9.59 42.56
C TRP A 440 -81.50 8.62 43.01
N GLN A 441 -81.27 7.32 42.94
CA GLN A 441 -82.21 6.28 43.37
C GLN A 441 -82.45 6.29 44.90
N ALA A 442 -81.45 6.67 45.69
CA ALA A 442 -81.57 6.91 47.11
C ALA A 442 -82.33 8.21 47.41
N ALA A 443 -81.96 9.33 46.77
CA ALA A 443 -82.62 10.62 46.91
C ALA A 443 -84.10 10.60 46.51
N LEU A 444 -84.48 9.72 45.56
CA LEU A 444 -85.84 9.49 45.09
C LEU A 444 -86.87 9.15 46.19
N GLN A 445 -86.40 8.66 47.34
CA GLN A 445 -87.25 8.29 48.48
C GLN A 445 -87.49 9.47 49.44
N ILE A 446 -86.88 10.63 49.19
CA ILE A 446 -86.81 11.78 50.10
C ILE A 446 -87.23 13.08 49.41
N ASP A 447 -86.74 13.36 48.20
CA ASP A 447 -87.04 14.57 47.42
C ASP A 447 -87.00 14.29 45.90
N PRO A 448 -88.15 14.29 45.20
CA PRO A 448 -88.21 13.99 43.77
C PRO A 448 -87.81 15.17 42.86
N GLU A 449 -87.91 16.43 43.29
CA GLU A 449 -87.59 17.58 42.43
C GLU A 449 -86.07 17.78 42.29
N SER A 450 -85.34 17.70 43.41
CA SER A 450 -83.88 17.73 43.42
C SER A 450 -83.26 16.60 42.59
N ALA A 451 -83.87 15.41 42.64
CA ALA A 451 -83.47 14.27 41.82
C ALA A 451 -83.64 14.55 40.31
N LEU A 452 -84.75 15.18 39.89
CA LEU A 452 -85.00 15.53 38.48
C LEU A 452 -84.02 16.60 37.96
N GLN A 453 -83.68 17.60 38.79
CA GLN A 453 -82.70 18.64 38.42
C GLN A 453 -81.30 18.04 38.23
N LYS A 454 -80.85 17.15 39.12
CA LYS A 454 -79.55 16.45 38.99
C LYS A 454 -79.45 15.67 37.68
N LEU A 455 -80.47 14.84 37.36
CA LEU A 455 -80.48 14.03 36.14
C LEU A 455 -80.53 14.90 34.87
N THR A 456 -81.24 16.03 34.91
CA THR A 456 -81.27 17.02 33.82
C THR A 456 -79.90 17.68 33.59
N SER A 457 -79.22 18.07 34.67
CA SER A 457 -77.84 18.61 34.62
C SER A 457 -76.86 17.60 34.02
N LEU A 458 -76.94 16.34 34.48
CA LEU A 458 -76.10 15.23 34.02
C LEU A 458 -76.25 14.98 32.50
N LYS A 459 -77.49 14.97 32.01
CA LYS A 459 -77.80 14.88 30.56
C LYS A 459 -77.21 16.07 29.78
N GLN A 460 -77.19 17.27 30.38
CA GLN A 460 -76.61 18.46 29.77
C GLN A 460 -75.06 18.41 29.75
N GLN A 461 -74.44 17.76 30.75
CA GLN A 461 -73.00 17.51 30.82
C GLN A 461 -72.55 16.50 29.75
N TYR A 462 -73.18 15.31 29.64
CA TYR A 462 -72.83 14.35 28.59
C TYR A 462 -73.03 14.94 27.18
N ARG A 463 -74.07 15.75 26.97
CA ARG A 463 -74.28 16.44 25.69
C ARG A 463 -73.14 17.41 25.36
N LYS A 464 -72.54 18.09 26.34
CA LYS A 464 -71.34 18.93 26.12
C LYS A 464 -70.13 18.07 25.79
N MET A 465 -69.88 17.00 26.55
CA MET A 465 -68.74 16.10 26.33
C MET A 465 -68.80 15.43 24.94
N LEU A 466 -69.99 15.04 24.46
CA LEU A 466 -70.20 14.55 23.10
C LEU A 466 -69.91 15.62 22.04
N ILE A 467 -70.37 16.85 22.24
CA ILE A 467 -70.10 17.99 21.31
C ILE A 467 -68.61 18.37 21.30
N GLN A 468 -67.88 18.09 22.39
CA GLN A 468 -66.44 18.30 22.51
C GLN A 468 -65.60 17.08 22.09
N ASP A 469 -66.25 16.03 21.55
CA ASP A 469 -65.65 14.78 21.09
C ASP A 469 -64.78 14.09 22.18
N GLN A 470 -65.28 14.12 23.43
CA GLN A 470 -64.66 13.49 24.61
C GLN A 470 -65.28 12.14 24.98
N VAL A 471 -66.39 11.75 24.32
CA VAL A 471 -67.15 10.52 24.58
C VAL A 471 -67.69 10.00 23.25
N GLU A 472 -67.45 8.73 22.95
CA GLU A 472 -67.98 8.09 21.74
C GLU A 472 -69.52 8.10 21.72
N ILE A 473 -70.12 8.24 20.52
CA ILE A 473 -71.58 8.24 20.33
C ILE A 473 -72.24 7.00 20.94
N GLN A 474 -71.62 5.82 20.83
CA GLN A 474 -72.14 4.57 21.39
C GLN A 474 -72.20 4.62 22.93
N ALA A 475 -71.12 5.09 23.57
CA ALA A 475 -71.10 5.30 25.02
C ALA A 475 -72.14 6.33 25.47
N TYR A 476 -72.33 7.43 24.71
CA TYR A 476 -73.38 8.40 24.98
C TYR A 476 -74.79 7.79 24.87
N ILE A 477 -75.03 6.87 23.92
CA ILE A 477 -76.29 6.14 23.78
C ILE A 477 -76.53 5.22 24.97
N GLU A 478 -75.54 4.42 25.37
CA GLU A 478 -75.68 3.50 26.52
C GLU A 478 -75.95 4.25 27.85
N LEU A 479 -75.30 5.40 28.05
CA LEU A 479 -75.55 6.29 29.20
C LEU A 479 -76.92 7.00 29.11
N MET A 480 -77.39 7.34 27.91
CA MET A 480 -78.75 7.81 27.66
C MET A 480 -79.79 6.71 27.93
N GLU A 481 -79.54 5.46 27.56
CA GLU A 481 -80.45 4.33 27.80
C GLU A 481 -80.53 3.99 29.29
N LEU A 482 -79.41 3.99 30.02
CA LEU A 482 -79.38 3.85 31.48
C LEU A 482 -80.22 4.93 32.17
N THR A 483 -80.00 6.21 31.83
CA THR A 483 -80.79 7.32 32.39
C THR A 483 -82.27 7.27 31.98
N LEU A 484 -82.60 6.78 30.77
CA LEU A 484 -83.98 6.59 30.32
C LEU A 484 -84.67 5.46 31.09
N LEU A 485 -84.00 4.32 31.28
CA LEU A 485 -84.49 3.18 32.06
C LEU A 485 -84.78 3.59 33.51
N SER A 486 -83.88 4.34 34.15
CA SER A 486 -84.08 4.90 35.48
C SER A 486 -85.33 5.79 35.53
N VAL A 487 -85.52 6.71 34.58
CA VAL A 487 -86.70 7.59 34.51
C VAL A 487 -88.00 6.79 34.24
N MET A 488 -87.96 5.77 33.38
CA MET A 488 -89.11 4.90 33.12
C MET A 488 -89.53 4.06 34.33
N SER A 489 -88.58 3.70 35.21
CA SER A 489 -88.90 3.03 36.48
C SER A 489 -89.74 3.90 37.44
N LEU A 490 -89.59 5.23 37.33
CA LEU A 490 -90.26 6.23 38.16
C LEU A 490 -91.73 6.42 37.74
N ALA A 491 -91.98 6.61 36.44
CA ALA A 491 -93.33 6.74 35.89
C ALA A 491 -94.26 5.57 36.27
N ARG A 492 -93.70 4.35 36.29
CA ARG A 492 -94.39 3.12 36.66
C ARG A 492 -94.74 3.02 38.15
N LYS A 493 -94.14 3.86 39.01
CA LYS A 493 -94.50 4.00 40.44
C LYS A 493 -95.59 5.06 40.66
N THR A 494 -95.62 6.13 39.88
CA THR A 494 -96.63 7.19 39.99
C THR A 494 -98.00 6.74 39.49
N GLU A 495 -98.08 5.97 38.39
CA GLU A 495 -99.35 5.40 37.89
C GLU A 495 -100.08 4.51 38.92
N ALA A 496 -99.33 3.88 39.83
CA ALA A 496 -99.89 3.06 40.91
C ALA A 496 -100.53 3.87 42.04
N HIS A 497 -100.34 5.20 42.08
CA HIS A 497 -100.71 6.05 43.20
C HIS A 497 -101.91 6.99 42.94
N GLU A 498 -102.14 7.42 41.70
CA GLU A 498 -103.20 8.40 41.38
C GLU A 498 -104.62 7.80 41.29
N ASN A 499 -104.75 6.47 41.17
CA ASN A 499 -106.01 5.81 40.84
C ASN A 499 -106.99 5.62 42.03
N ARG A 500 -107.11 6.63 42.92
CA ARG A 500 -108.06 6.68 44.05
C ARG A 500 -108.49 8.10 44.43
N SER A 501 -109.68 8.53 44.03
CA SER A 501 -110.44 9.66 44.61
C SER A 501 -111.90 9.63 44.13
N PRO A 502 -112.87 10.09 44.96
CA PRO A 502 -114.21 10.41 44.48
C PRO A 502 -114.78 11.76 45.00
N ASP A 503 -115.39 12.54 44.09
CA ASP A 503 -116.73 13.18 44.19
C ASP A 503 -117.04 14.23 45.31
N SER A 504 -117.83 15.31 45.10
CA SER A 504 -118.57 15.83 43.92
C SER A 504 -119.18 17.25 44.16
N GLU A 505 -119.95 17.78 43.19
CA GLU A 505 -120.97 18.88 43.29
C GLU A 505 -120.48 20.37 43.39
N ILE A 506 -121.16 21.43 42.90
CA ILE A 506 -122.48 21.58 42.22
C ILE A 506 -122.58 22.81 41.24
N ILE A 507 -123.66 22.82 40.43
CA ILE A 507 -124.22 23.79 39.42
C ILE A 507 -124.26 25.28 39.90
N SER A 508 -124.25 26.42 39.14
CA SER A 508 -124.49 26.87 37.72
C SER A 508 -123.58 28.10 37.35
N SER A 509 -123.48 28.75 36.15
CA SER A 509 -124.34 29.07 34.96
C SER A 509 -125.41 30.20 35.18
N PRO A 510 -125.88 31.02 34.18
CA PRO A 510 -125.63 31.04 32.72
C PRO A 510 -125.36 32.42 32.02
N TYR A 511 -125.06 32.33 30.71
CA TYR A 511 -125.13 33.31 29.57
C TYR A 511 -125.99 34.59 29.66
N SER A 512 -125.56 35.68 28.97
CA SER A 512 -126.09 36.03 27.61
C SER A 512 -125.46 37.28 26.95
N GLN A 513 -125.40 37.25 25.61
CA GLN A 513 -125.02 38.29 24.62
C GLN A 513 -123.57 38.78 24.60
#